data_AF-A0A9E5XC02-F1
#
_entry.id   AF-A0A9E5XC02-F1
#
_cell.length_a   1.000
_cell.length_b   1.000
_cell.length_c   1.000
_cell.angle_alpha   90.00
_cell.angle_beta   90.00
_cell.angle_gamma   90.00
#
_symmetry.space_group_name_H-M   'P 1'
#
loop_
_entity.id
_entity.type
_entity.pdbx_description
1 polymer ?
#
loop_
_entity_poly.entity_id
_entity_poly.type
_entity_poly.pdbx_seq_one_letter_code
_entity_poly.pdbx_strand_id
1 'polypeptide(L)'
;MAHVRLFAGLRELAGTPVVDIPGSTVEEVLTLVTDRYGSDFRRGLAHARIWVNGDPAEGDRVVGPEDEVALLPPVSGGAALAPEVKVLASFAAAIVLLVANAIDNPVWFVAALVGVGGAWAWDISEHGVTSGSAMRVPLLVAVLAGAVIPYAWNVGRGDAAGIGLAILIAILAVMVQGVIVSATRDFTSIAVALTAAVIAAAGIGSLVIARIATTSGQRWIWMFLLMVIAGRGVAAFLVGRASVPALDPLSGGVVATIVMGVASALLWDLNGFAAFLVAILVAIVLIVGAAFASLLSTREVYFTQAIPGVLSDVGAGLLAAMVFLPVARLLLPV
;
A
#
# COMPACT_ATOMS: atom_id res chain seq x y z
N MET A 1 -19.74 -31.58 26.13
CA MET A 1 -19.00 -30.32 26.00
C MET A 1 -17.98 -30.55 24.91
N ALA A 2 -18.03 -29.85 23.79
CA ALA A 2 -17.04 -30.04 22.73
C ALA A 2 -15.77 -29.25 23.06
N HIS A 3 -14.61 -29.79 22.70
CA HIS A 3 -13.32 -29.13 22.83
C HIS A 3 -13.09 -28.21 21.64
N VAL A 4 -13.28 -26.89 21.82
CA VAL A 4 -13.11 -25.92 20.73
C VAL A 4 -11.67 -25.45 20.67
N ARG A 5 -11.02 -25.71 19.55
CA ARG A 5 -9.62 -25.32 19.29
C ARG A 5 -9.58 -24.08 18.43
N LEU A 6 -8.90 -23.05 18.93
CA LEU A 6 -8.85 -21.71 18.36
C LEU A 6 -7.49 -21.43 17.75
N PHE A 7 -7.49 -20.83 16.56
CA PHE A 7 -6.29 -20.50 15.81
C PHE A 7 -6.23 -19.00 15.46
N ALA A 8 -5.01 -18.50 15.23
CA ALA A 8 -4.73 -17.13 14.78
C ALA A 8 -5.54 -16.05 15.55
N GLY A 9 -6.20 -15.14 14.83
CA GLY A 9 -6.96 -14.04 15.44
C GLY A 9 -8.08 -14.49 16.38
N LEU A 10 -8.69 -15.68 16.18
CA LEU A 10 -9.69 -16.20 17.11
C LEU A 10 -9.09 -16.57 18.46
N ARG A 11 -7.85 -17.10 18.47
CA ARG A 11 -7.10 -17.37 19.71
C ARG A 11 -6.76 -16.08 20.45
N GLU A 12 -6.36 -15.04 19.72
CA GLU A 12 -6.02 -13.74 20.31
C GLU A 12 -7.24 -13.07 20.96
N LEU A 13 -8.37 -13.09 20.26
CA LEU A 13 -9.64 -12.58 20.77
C LEU A 13 -10.14 -13.37 21.99
N ALA A 14 -9.92 -14.68 22.01
CA ALA A 14 -10.35 -15.53 23.13
C ALA A 14 -9.39 -15.57 24.31
N GLY A 15 -8.14 -15.15 24.13
CA GLY A 15 -7.08 -15.22 25.14
C GLY A 15 -6.63 -16.64 25.51
N THR A 16 -7.14 -17.67 24.82
CA THR A 16 -6.85 -19.09 25.08
C THR A 16 -6.83 -19.89 23.77
N PRO A 17 -5.94 -20.89 23.62
CA PRO A 17 -5.91 -21.76 22.44
C PRO A 17 -7.03 -22.81 22.42
N VAL A 18 -7.61 -23.14 23.57
CA VAL A 18 -8.66 -24.16 23.71
C VAL A 18 -9.71 -23.68 24.69
N VAL A 19 -10.97 -23.97 24.39
CA VAL A 19 -12.11 -23.65 25.26
C VAL A 19 -13.17 -24.74 25.19
N ASP A 20 -13.71 -25.12 26.34
CA ASP A 20 -14.81 -26.07 26.41
C ASP A 20 -16.15 -25.33 26.31
N ILE A 21 -16.97 -25.78 25.37
CA ILE A 21 -18.29 -25.20 25.10
C ILE A 21 -19.35 -26.32 25.20
N PRO A 22 -20.41 -26.13 26.02
CA PRO A 22 -21.53 -27.05 26.02
C PRO A 22 -22.32 -26.92 24.71
N GLY A 23 -22.61 -28.02 24.04
CA GLY A 23 -23.38 -28.05 22.79
C GLY A 23 -23.45 -29.46 22.24
N SER A 24 -24.51 -29.75 21.48
CA SER A 24 -24.77 -31.05 20.86
C SER A 24 -24.61 -31.01 19.34
N THR A 25 -24.54 -29.82 18.75
CA THR A 25 -24.21 -29.58 17.34
C THR A 25 -23.15 -28.51 17.19
N VAL A 26 -22.49 -28.48 16.04
CA VAL A 26 -21.53 -27.41 15.69
C VAL A 26 -22.20 -26.04 15.82
N GLU A 27 -23.40 -25.83 15.29
CA GLU A 27 -24.11 -24.55 15.34
C GLU A 27 -24.38 -24.06 16.77
N GLU A 28 -24.78 -24.95 17.68
CA GLU A 28 -24.95 -24.62 19.10
C GLU A 28 -23.63 -24.17 19.74
N VAL A 29 -22.55 -24.92 19.46
CA VAL A 29 -21.19 -24.59 19.93
C VAL A 29 -20.74 -23.22 19.39
N LEU A 30 -20.97 -22.96 18.10
CA LEU A 30 -20.62 -21.68 17.46
C LEU A 30 -21.38 -20.50 18.06
N THR A 31 -22.68 -20.67 18.31
CA THR A 31 -23.53 -19.64 18.93
C THR A 31 -22.99 -19.29 20.32
N LEU A 32 -22.76 -20.30 21.15
CA LEU A 32 -22.32 -20.12 22.53
C LEU A 32 -20.89 -19.55 22.64
N VAL A 33 -19.99 -19.94 21.74
CA VAL A 33 -18.64 -19.34 21.72
C VAL A 33 -18.69 -17.88 21.25
N THR A 34 -19.57 -17.53 20.30
CA THR A 34 -19.75 -16.12 19.90
C THR A 34 -20.40 -15.27 20.98
N ASP A 35 -21.35 -15.81 21.74
CA ASP A 35 -21.97 -15.10 22.86
C ASP A 35 -20.96 -14.86 23.98
N ARG A 36 -20.02 -15.79 24.19
CA ARG A 36 -18.96 -15.68 25.19
C ARG A 36 -17.94 -14.59 24.86
N TYR A 37 -17.47 -14.52 23.61
CA TYR A 37 -16.38 -13.63 23.20
C TYR A 37 -16.83 -12.37 22.43
N GLY A 38 -18.13 -12.23 22.18
CA GLY A 38 -18.75 -11.01 21.68
C GLY A 38 -18.62 -10.80 20.17
N SER A 39 -18.95 -9.57 19.76
CA SER A 39 -19.16 -9.20 18.36
C SER A 39 -17.89 -9.30 17.50
N ASP A 40 -16.72 -9.07 18.06
CA ASP A 40 -15.44 -9.12 17.35
C ASP A 40 -15.07 -10.56 16.99
N PHE A 41 -15.27 -11.50 17.93
CA PHE A 41 -15.08 -12.93 17.69
C PHE A 41 -16.03 -13.45 16.61
N ARG A 42 -17.30 -13.04 16.67
CA ARG A 42 -18.31 -13.39 15.65
C ARG A 42 -17.92 -12.93 14.25
N ARG A 43 -17.30 -11.75 14.10
CA ARG A 43 -16.79 -11.28 12.80
C ARG A 43 -15.64 -12.15 12.29
N GLY A 44 -14.70 -12.54 13.16
CA GLY A 44 -13.63 -13.46 12.79
C GLY A 44 -14.14 -14.85 12.40
N LEU A 45 -15.16 -15.34 13.10
CA LEU A 45 -15.77 -16.64 12.87
C LEU A 45 -16.51 -16.73 11.54
N ALA A 46 -17.13 -15.64 11.07
CA ALA A 46 -17.90 -15.60 9.82
C ALA A 46 -17.10 -16.02 8.56
N HIS A 47 -15.77 -16.01 8.65
CA HIS A 47 -14.87 -16.39 7.57
C HIS A 47 -14.05 -17.64 7.87
N ALA A 48 -14.22 -18.25 9.05
CA ALA A 48 -13.48 -19.43 9.45
C ALA A 48 -14.08 -20.71 8.85
N ARG A 49 -13.22 -21.67 8.53
CA ARG A 49 -13.61 -23.04 8.21
C ARG A 49 -13.71 -23.85 9.49
N ILE A 50 -14.71 -24.70 9.56
CA ILE A 50 -15.01 -25.53 10.74
C ILE A 50 -14.60 -26.97 10.44
N TRP A 51 -13.87 -27.56 11.36
CA TRP A 51 -13.40 -28.94 11.27
C TRP A 51 -13.78 -29.66 12.57
N VAL A 52 -14.28 -30.89 12.46
CA VAL A 52 -14.60 -31.75 13.60
C VAL A 52 -13.75 -33.01 13.48
N ASN A 53 -12.89 -33.26 14.46
CA ASN A 53 -11.98 -34.42 14.50
C ASN A 53 -11.14 -34.62 13.23
N GLY A 54 -10.75 -33.51 12.57
CA GLY A 54 -9.93 -33.55 11.36
C GLY A 54 -10.71 -33.64 10.05
N ASP A 55 -12.04 -33.62 10.07
CA ASP A 55 -12.88 -33.55 8.86
C ASP A 55 -13.60 -32.20 8.76
N PRO A 56 -13.75 -31.61 7.55
CA PRO A 56 -14.59 -30.44 7.34
C PRO A 56 -16.03 -30.68 7.80
N ALA A 57 -16.63 -29.70 8.48
CA ALA A 57 -17.96 -29.82 9.05
C ALA A 57 -18.84 -28.60 8.74
N GLU A 58 -20.14 -28.85 8.63
CA GLU A 58 -21.19 -27.83 8.57
C GLU A 58 -21.91 -27.73 9.92
N GLY A 59 -22.78 -26.73 10.07
CA GLY A 59 -23.39 -26.38 11.37
C GLY A 59 -24.27 -27.47 11.99
N ASP A 60 -24.87 -28.32 11.16
CA ASP A 60 -25.77 -29.41 11.58
C ASP A 60 -25.02 -30.64 12.11
N ARG A 61 -23.68 -30.70 12.00
CA ARG A 61 -22.90 -31.84 12.46
C ARG A 61 -23.01 -31.99 13.98
N VAL A 62 -23.44 -33.17 14.42
CA VAL A 62 -23.52 -33.55 15.83
C VAL A 62 -22.12 -33.63 16.43
N VAL A 63 -21.95 -33.11 17.64
CA VAL A 63 -20.69 -33.13 18.39
C VAL A 63 -20.91 -33.65 19.81
N GLY A 64 -20.00 -34.51 20.25
CA GLY A 64 -19.97 -35.13 21.56
C GLY A 64 -18.95 -34.51 22.52
N PRO A 65 -18.86 -35.03 23.74
CA PRO A 65 -17.93 -34.54 24.76
C PRO A 65 -16.44 -34.75 24.45
N GLU A 66 -16.12 -35.71 23.58
CA GLU A 66 -14.74 -36.03 23.19
C GLU A 66 -14.35 -35.42 21.83
N ASP A 67 -15.28 -34.71 21.18
CA ASP A 67 -15.05 -34.18 19.84
C ASP A 67 -14.27 -32.86 19.90
N GLU A 68 -13.22 -32.79 19.06
CA GLU A 68 -12.46 -31.57 18.84
C GLU A 68 -13.10 -30.78 17.69
N VAL A 69 -13.54 -29.55 17.97
CA VAL A 69 -14.05 -28.60 16.98
C VAL A 69 -12.97 -27.56 16.73
N ALA A 70 -12.27 -27.66 15.60
CA ALA A 70 -11.25 -26.70 15.19
C ALA A 70 -11.88 -25.57 14.36
N LEU A 71 -11.69 -24.34 14.83
CA LEU A 71 -12.10 -23.12 14.14
C LEU A 71 -10.88 -22.52 13.44
N LEU A 72 -10.82 -22.68 12.12
CA LEU A 72 -9.69 -22.29 11.29
C LEU A 72 -10.04 -21.02 10.52
N PRO A 73 -9.62 -19.83 11.00
CA PRO A 73 -9.69 -18.62 10.19
C PRO A 73 -9.02 -18.86 8.82
N PRO A 74 -9.39 -18.10 7.78
CA PRO A 74 -8.67 -18.18 6.52
C PRO A 74 -7.20 -17.95 6.81
N VAL A 75 -6.33 -18.83 6.28
CA VAL A 75 -4.89 -18.67 6.41
C VAL A 75 -4.54 -17.32 5.80
N SER A 76 -4.24 -16.33 6.64
CA SER A 76 -3.76 -15.01 6.21
C SER A 76 -2.35 -15.09 5.61
N GLY A 77 -1.72 -16.27 5.62
CA GLY A 77 -0.47 -16.56 4.93
C GLY A 77 -0.70 -17.00 3.49
N GLY A 78 -1.35 -16.20 2.66
CA GLY A 78 -1.00 -16.21 1.24
C GLY A 78 0.51 -15.96 1.19
N ALA A 79 1.28 -16.85 0.55
CA ALA A 79 2.74 -16.91 0.60
C ALA A 79 3.35 -15.50 0.64
N ALA A 80 3.60 -14.97 1.84
CA ALA A 80 4.28 -13.72 1.99
C ALA A 80 5.68 -14.04 1.50
N LEU A 81 6.02 -13.52 0.32
CA LEU A 81 7.39 -13.58 -0.15
C LEU A 81 8.29 -13.16 1.02
N ALA A 82 9.39 -13.88 1.21
CA ALA A 82 10.32 -13.57 2.28
C ALA A 82 10.57 -12.05 2.32
N PRO A 83 10.60 -11.41 3.49
CA PRO A 83 10.70 -9.95 3.60
C PRO A 83 11.85 -9.37 2.75
N GLU A 84 12.92 -10.13 2.56
CA GLU A 84 14.04 -9.84 1.65
C GLU A 84 13.62 -9.59 0.19
N VAL A 85 12.71 -10.40 -0.36
CA VAL A 85 12.23 -10.29 -1.75
C VAL A 85 11.38 -9.04 -1.95
N LYS A 86 10.53 -8.71 -0.97
CA LYS A 86 9.68 -7.50 -1.01
C LYS A 86 10.52 -6.23 -1.00
N VAL A 87 11.52 -6.20 -0.11
CA VAL A 87 12.50 -5.13 -0.04
C VAL A 87 13.21 -5.01 -1.39
N LEU A 88 13.77 -6.12 -1.89
CA LEU A 88 14.50 -6.12 -3.16
C LEU A 88 13.66 -5.62 -4.35
N ALA A 89 12.39 -6.00 -4.43
CA ALA A 89 11.50 -5.56 -5.52
C ALA A 89 11.19 -4.06 -5.47
N SER A 90 10.93 -3.51 -4.29
CA SER A 90 10.70 -2.07 -4.11
C SER A 90 11.97 -1.26 -4.44
N PHE A 91 13.14 -1.77 -4.06
CA PHE A 91 14.43 -1.19 -4.44
C PHE A 91 14.69 -1.32 -5.95
N ALA A 92 14.38 -2.46 -6.56
CA ALA A 92 14.51 -2.65 -8.01
C ALA A 92 13.64 -1.67 -8.79
N ALA A 93 12.39 -1.45 -8.36
CA ALA A 93 11.51 -0.44 -8.94
C ALA A 93 12.12 0.97 -8.84
N ALA A 94 12.70 1.33 -7.70
CA ALA A 94 13.37 2.60 -7.52
C ALA A 94 14.65 2.73 -8.39
N ILE A 95 15.43 1.66 -8.53
CA ILE A 95 16.62 1.61 -9.41
C ILE A 95 16.22 1.80 -10.87
N VAL A 96 15.13 1.17 -11.33
CA VAL A 96 14.62 1.39 -12.69
C VAL A 96 14.29 2.87 -12.92
N LEU A 97 13.66 3.54 -11.95
CA LEU A 97 13.36 4.98 -12.04
C LEU A 97 14.63 5.85 -12.01
N LEU A 98 15.63 5.49 -11.19
CA LEU A 98 16.93 6.17 -11.15
C LEU A 98 17.65 6.07 -12.50
N VAL A 99 17.76 4.86 -13.06
CA VAL A 99 18.40 4.63 -14.37
C VAL A 99 17.65 5.39 -15.47
N ALA A 100 16.32 5.34 -15.46
CA ALA A 100 15.52 6.07 -16.45
C ALA A 100 15.64 7.58 -16.31
N ASN A 101 15.78 8.11 -15.08
CA ASN A 101 16.03 9.53 -14.83
C ASN A 101 17.43 9.97 -15.29
N ALA A 102 18.42 9.08 -15.27
CA ALA A 102 19.78 9.37 -15.75
C ALA A 102 19.84 9.64 -17.26
N ILE A 103 18.87 9.15 -18.03
CA ILE A 103 18.81 9.38 -19.47
C ILE A 103 18.29 10.79 -19.74
N ASP A 104 18.99 11.52 -20.62
CA ASP A 104 18.67 12.92 -20.95
C ASP A 104 17.23 13.08 -21.45
N ASN A 105 16.80 12.17 -22.32
CA ASN A 105 15.45 12.16 -22.87
C ASN A 105 14.41 11.74 -21.81
N PRO A 106 13.48 12.63 -21.41
CA PRO A 106 12.52 12.36 -20.35
C PRO A 106 11.51 11.27 -20.69
N VAL A 107 11.34 10.89 -21.96
CA VAL A 107 10.43 9.79 -22.38
C VAL A 107 10.76 8.50 -21.65
N TRP A 108 12.04 8.20 -21.43
CA TRP A 108 12.46 6.98 -20.73
C TRP A 108 12.01 6.97 -19.28
N PHE A 109 12.07 8.13 -18.61
CA PHE A 109 11.55 8.28 -17.25
C PHE A 109 10.02 8.09 -17.21
N VAL A 110 9.30 8.67 -18.18
CA VAL A 110 7.84 8.48 -18.29
C VAL A 110 7.48 7.00 -18.54
N ALA A 111 8.20 6.32 -19.43
CA ALA A 111 7.99 4.90 -19.70
C ALA A 111 8.27 4.03 -18.47
N ALA A 112 9.34 4.34 -17.72
CA ALA A 112 9.67 3.66 -16.47
C ALA A 112 8.59 3.88 -15.39
N LEU A 113 8.02 5.09 -15.29
CA LEU A 113 6.89 5.37 -14.40
C LEU A 113 5.65 4.56 -14.76
N VAL A 114 5.33 4.40 -16.05
CA VAL A 114 4.23 3.53 -16.49
C VAL A 114 4.50 2.08 -16.11
N GLY A 115 5.73 1.59 -16.32
CA GLY A 115 6.11 0.22 -15.96
C GLY A 115 6.02 -0.04 -14.45
N VAL A 116 6.65 0.80 -13.63
CA VAL A 116 6.65 0.67 -12.17
C VAL A 116 5.27 0.89 -11.59
N GLY A 117 4.56 1.93 -12.03
CA GLY A 117 3.19 2.22 -11.61
C GLY A 117 2.21 1.13 -12.03
N GLY A 118 2.40 0.54 -13.21
CA GLY A 118 1.59 -0.57 -13.70
C GLY A 118 1.81 -1.85 -12.90
N ALA A 119 3.08 -2.18 -12.59
CA ALA A 119 3.42 -3.30 -11.73
C ALA A 119 2.85 -3.13 -10.31
N TRP A 120 2.93 -1.93 -9.75
CA TRP A 120 2.30 -1.59 -8.47
C TRP A 120 0.77 -1.72 -8.51
N ALA A 121 0.13 -1.17 -9.56
CA ALA A 121 -1.31 -1.25 -9.74
C ALA A 121 -1.79 -2.70 -9.87
N TRP A 122 -1.00 -3.52 -10.56
CA TRP A 122 -1.25 -4.95 -10.68
C TRP A 122 -1.16 -5.66 -9.33
N ASP A 123 -0.07 -5.46 -8.60
CA ASP A 123 0.20 -6.07 -7.29
C ASP A 123 -0.90 -5.73 -6.25
N ILE A 124 -1.30 -4.46 -6.15
CA ILE A 124 -2.38 -4.04 -5.26
C ILE A 124 -3.73 -4.63 -5.69
N SER A 125 -4.00 -4.75 -6.99
CA SER A 125 -5.27 -5.31 -7.45
C SER A 125 -5.43 -6.81 -7.15
N GLU A 126 -4.31 -7.53 -7.00
CA GLU A 126 -4.32 -8.96 -6.64
C GLU A 126 -4.44 -9.16 -5.14
N HIS A 127 -3.68 -8.39 -4.35
CA HIS A 127 -3.55 -8.60 -2.91
C HIS A 127 -4.37 -7.62 -2.05
N GLY A 128 -5.08 -6.68 -2.66
CA GLY A 128 -5.84 -5.64 -1.98
C GLY A 128 -7.16 -6.13 -1.37
N VAL A 129 -7.75 -5.30 -0.50
CA VAL A 129 -9.06 -5.54 0.13
C VAL A 129 -10.17 -5.78 -0.90
N THR A 130 -10.09 -5.07 -2.02
CA THR A 130 -10.95 -5.25 -3.19
C THR A 130 -10.22 -6.15 -4.20
N SER A 131 -9.88 -7.38 -3.79
CA SER A 131 -9.17 -8.32 -4.66
C SER A 131 -10.02 -8.63 -5.89
N GLY A 132 -9.44 -8.41 -7.08
CA GLY A 132 -10.08 -8.71 -8.38
C GLY A 132 -10.13 -7.55 -9.38
N SER A 133 -10.93 -7.71 -10.44
CA SER A 133 -11.06 -6.75 -11.56
C SER A 133 -11.56 -5.37 -11.13
N ALA A 134 -12.13 -5.25 -9.93
CA ALA A 134 -12.70 -4.03 -9.38
C ALA A 134 -11.71 -2.87 -9.22
N MET A 135 -10.44 -3.15 -8.96
CA MET A 135 -9.42 -2.12 -8.78
C MET A 135 -8.45 -2.06 -9.96
N ARG A 136 -8.28 -3.17 -10.65
CA ARG A 136 -7.22 -3.34 -11.66
C ARG A 136 -7.33 -2.36 -12.82
N VAL A 137 -8.46 -2.35 -13.51
CA VAL A 137 -8.62 -1.54 -14.73
C VAL A 137 -8.56 -0.04 -14.43
N PRO A 138 -9.29 0.51 -13.43
CA PRO A 138 -9.29 1.93 -13.19
C PRO A 138 -7.91 2.42 -12.71
N LEU A 139 -7.20 1.60 -11.94
CA LEU A 139 -5.87 1.96 -11.44
C LEU A 139 -4.82 1.92 -12.55
N LEU A 140 -4.87 0.95 -13.46
CA LEU A 140 -4.01 0.92 -14.65
C LEU A 140 -4.28 2.12 -15.57
N VAL A 141 -5.56 2.48 -15.76
CA VAL A 141 -5.94 3.68 -16.51
C VAL A 141 -5.43 4.94 -15.82
N ALA A 142 -5.52 5.03 -14.49
CA ALA A 142 -5.01 6.17 -13.72
C ALA A 142 -3.49 6.32 -13.84
N VAL A 143 -2.74 5.21 -13.78
CA VAL A 143 -1.28 5.18 -13.99
C VAL A 143 -0.93 5.68 -15.39
N LEU A 144 -1.59 5.14 -16.41
CA LEU A 144 -1.34 5.51 -17.79
C LEU A 144 -1.71 6.99 -18.06
N ALA A 145 -2.88 7.41 -17.58
CA ALA A 145 -3.34 8.79 -17.70
C ALA A 145 -2.40 9.76 -16.98
N GLY A 146 -1.99 9.43 -15.75
CA GLY A 146 -1.04 10.20 -14.94
C GLY A 146 0.32 10.35 -15.59
N ALA A 147 0.77 9.39 -16.39
CA ALA A 147 2.04 9.48 -17.11
C ALA A 147 1.90 10.23 -18.44
N VAL A 148 0.97 9.77 -19.29
CA VAL A 148 0.87 10.18 -20.70
C VAL A 148 0.27 11.57 -20.85
N ILE A 149 -0.78 11.90 -20.09
CA ILE A 149 -1.49 13.18 -20.25
C ILE A 149 -0.61 14.34 -19.81
N PRO A 150 -0.01 14.35 -18.60
CA PRO A 150 0.90 15.44 -18.20
C PRO A 150 2.10 15.57 -19.13
N TYR A 151 2.62 14.46 -19.66
CA TYR A 151 3.69 14.50 -20.64
C TYR A 151 3.22 15.15 -21.95
N ALA A 152 2.22 14.59 -22.61
CA ALA A 152 1.75 15.05 -23.92
C ALA A 152 1.20 16.48 -23.88
N TRP A 153 0.55 16.88 -22.79
CA TRP A 153 -0.07 18.19 -22.66
C TRP A 153 0.95 19.30 -22.36
N ASN A 154 2.01 18.97 -21.61
CA ASN A 154 2.89 19.99 -21.02
C ASN A 154 4.30 20.00 -21.61
N VAL A 155 4.66 19.06 -22.50
CA VAL A 155 5.86 19.17 -23.34
C VAL A 155 5.83 20.52 -24.07
N GLY A 156 6.77 21.40 -23.71
CA GLY A 156 6.89 22.75 -24.28
C GLY A 156 5.97 23.82 -23.68
N ARG A 157 5.09 23.51 -22.71
CA ARG A 157 4.19 24.49 -22.06
C ARG A 157 4.48 24.76 -20.58
N GLY A 158 5.07 23.81 -19.85
CA GLY A 158 5.49 24.02 -18.45
C GLY A 158 4.38 24.11 -17.38
N ASP A 159 3.10 24.10 -17.78
CA ASP A 159 1.97 24.22 -16.85
C ASP A 159 1.78 22.98 -15.96
N ALA A 160 0.73 22.95 -15.12
CA ALA A 160 0.31 21.75 -14.38
C ALA A 160 -1.07 21.23 -14.81
N ALA A 161 -1.66 21.81 -15.88
CA ALA A 161 -3.03 21.53 -16.32
C ALA A 161 -3.27 20.04 -16.66
N GLY A 162 -2.27 19.36 -17.25
CA GLY A 162 -2.36 17.94 -17.58
C GLY A 162 -2.62 17.02 -16.37
N ILE A 163 -2.21 17.41 -15.15
CA ILE A 163 -2.47 16.61 -13.93
C ILE A 163 -3.97 16.61 -13.62
N GLY A 164 -4.64 17.75 -13.75
CA GLY A 164 -6.09 17.85 -13.52
C GLY A 164 -6.89 16.98 -14.48
N LEU A 165 -6.50 16.95 -15.77
CA LEU A 165 -7.13 16.07 -16.76
C LEU A 165 -6.83 14.58 -16.47
N ALA A 166 -5.62 14.23 -16.04
CA ALA A 166 -5.30 12.86 -15.64
C ALA A 166 -6.15 12.38 -14.46
N ILE A 167 -6.33 13.24 -13.44
CA ILE A 167 -7.20 12.96 -12.30
C ILE A 167 -8.65 12.78 -12.75
N LEU A 168 -9.15 13.63 -13.64
CA LEU A 168 -10.49 13.51 -14.19
C LEU A 168 -10.69 12.15 -14.90
N ILE A 169 -9.74 11.74 -15.74
CA ILE A 169 -9.78 10.43 -16.42
C ILE A 169 -9.74 9.28 -15.41
N ALA A 170 -8.92 9.38 -14.36
CA ALA A 170 -8.87 8.37 -13.30
C ALA A 170 -10.21 8.25 -12.55
N ILE A 171 -10.85 9.37 -12.20
CA ILE A 171 -12.17 9.39 -11.57
C ILE A 171 -13.22 8.75 -12.49
N LEU A 172 -13.25 9.16 -13.76
CA LEU A 172 -14.18 8.62 -14.75
C LEU A 172 -14.00 7.12 -14.95
N ALA A 173 -12.76 6.61 -14.98
CA ALA A 173 -12.50 5.18 -15.11
C ALA A 173 -13.11 4.37 -13.95
N VAL A 174 -13.02 4.88 -12.71
CA VAL A 174 -13.65 4.24 -11.54
C VAL A 174 -15.18 4.27 -11.65
N MET A 175 -15.75 5.42 -12.02
CA MET A 175 -17.21 5.58 -12.15
C MET A 175 -17.78 4.70 -13.28
N VAL A 176 -17.15 4.69 -14.45
CA VAL A 176 -17.58 3.89 -15.61
C VAL A 176 -17.53 2.41 -15.27
N GLN A 177 -16.51 1.96 -14.55
CA GLN A 177 -16.46 0.57 -14.14
C GLN A 177 -17.59 0.21 -13.17
N GLY A 178 -17.94 1.07 -12.21
CA GLY A 178 -19.09 0.86 -11.33
C GLY A 178 -20.42 0.71 -12.08
N VAL A 179 -20.54 1.35 -13.25
CA VAL A 179 -21.69 1.17 -14.14
C VAL A 179 -21.66 -0.21 -14.81
N ILE A 180 -20.51 -0.58 -15.41
CA ILE A 180 -20.35 -1.81 -16.22
C ILE A 180 -20.37 -3.07 -15.36
N VAL A 181 -19.69 -3.06 -14.21
CA VAL A 181 -19.48 -4.23 -13.36
C VAL A 181 -20.29 -4.08 -12.08
N SER A 182 -21.41 -4.79 -11.98
CA SER A 182 -22.31 -4.72 -10.83
C SER A 182 -21.63 -5.08 -9.50
N ALA A 183 -20.65 -5.99 -9.54
CA ALA A 183 -19.89 -6.43 -8.37
C ALA A 183 -19.05 -5.31 -7.70
N THR A 184 -18.83 -4.18 -8.39
CA THR A 184 -17.98 -3.08 -7.90
C THR A 184 -18.78 -1.87 -7.44
N ARG A 185 -20.10 -2.01 -7.27
CA ARG A 185 -21.02 -0.92 -6.90
C ARG A 185 -21.07 -0.62 -5.40
N ASP A 186 -20.38 -1.41 -4.58
CA ASP A 186 -20.30 -1.15 -3.15
C ASP A 186 -19.54 0.17 -2.88
N PHE A 187 -20.04 0.95 -1.90
CA PHE A 187 -19.48 2.24 -1.53
C PHE A 187 -18.01 2.13 -1.14
N THR A 188 -17.65 1.09 -0.37
CA THR A 188 -16.27 0.85 0.07
C THR A 188 -15.36 0.61 -1.13
N SER A 189 -15.81 -0.20 -2.09
CA SER A 189 -15.04 -0.51 -3.29
C SER A 189 -14.79 0.73 -4.15
N ILE A 190 -15.82 1.56 -4.32
CA ILE A 190 -15.72 2.82 -5.07
C ILE A 190 -14.77 3.78 -4.36
N ALA A 191 -14.92 3.99 -3.05
CA ALA A 191 -14.10 4.94 -2.29
C ALA A 191 -12.61 4.54 -2.30
N VAL A 192 -12.32 3.25 -2.11
CA VAL A 192 -10.96 2.70 -2.12
C VAL A 192 -10.33 2.84 -3.51
N ALA A 193 -11.04 2.42 -4.57
CA ALA A 193 -10.54 2.52 -5.94
C ALA A 193 -10.33 3.97 -6.37
N LEU A 194 -11.25 4.87 -6.01
CA LEU A 194 -11.16 6.30 -6.30
C LEU A 194 -9.93 6.92 -5.63
N THR A 195 -9.73 6.64 -4.34
CA THR A 195 -8.60 7.20 -3.58
C THR A 195 -7.26 6.73 -4.19
N ALA A 196 -7.13 5.44 -4.47
CA ALA A 196 -5.92 4.90 -5.09
C ALA A 196 -5.68 5.46 -6.51
N ALA A 197 -6.74 5.57 -7.32
CA ALA A 197 -6.65 6.09 -8.68
C ALA A 197 -6.25 7.57 -8.71
N VAL A 198 -6.82 8.39 -7.82
CA VAL A 198 -6.47 9.82 -7.70
C VAL A 198 -5.02 9.99 -7.26
N ILE A 199 -4.57 9.24 -6.25
CA ILE A 199 -3.18 9.27 -5.78
C ILE A 199 -2.22 8.83 -6.88
N ALA A 200 -2.55 7.77 -7.62
CA ALA A 200 -1.72 7.28 -8.71
C ALA A 200 -1.58 8.33 -9.83
N ALA A 201 -2.72 8.88 -10.30
CA ALA A 201 -2.72 9.88 -11.35
C ALA A 201 -1.99 11.18 -10.94
N ALA A 202 -2.26 11.67 -9.72
CA ALA A 202 -1.65 12.90 -9.21
C ALA A 202 -0.15 12.73 -8.89
N GLY A 203 0.23 11.60 -8.28
CA GLY A 203 1.62 11.28 -7.94
C GLY A 203 2.48 11.09 -9.19
N ILE A 204 2.04 10.25 -10.13
CA ILE A 204 2.77 10.02 -11.39
C ILE A 204 2.83 11.31 -12.20
N GLY A 205 1.71 12.03 -12.31
CA GLY A 205 1.67 13.31 -13.02
C GLY A 205 2.60 14.35 -12.41
N SER A 206 2.72 14.39 -11.09
CA SER A 206 3.64 15.29 -10.40
C SER A 206 5.10 14.98 -10.73
N LEU A 207 5.49 13.70 -10.80
CA LEU A 207 6.84 13.31 -11.20
C LEU A 207 7.14 13.59 -12.66
N VAL A 208 6.17 13.35 -13.55
CA VAL A 208 6.32 13.70 -14.99
C VAL A 208 6.55 15.19 -15.14
N ILE A 209 5.70 16.02 -14.54
CA ILE A 209 5.85 17.48 -14.61
C ILE A 209 7.14 17.94 -13.95
N ALA A 210 7.51 17.41 -12.77
CA ALA A 210 8.79 17.73 -12.14
C ALA A 210 9.97 17.42 -13.07
N ARG A 211 9.92 16.33 -13.83
CA ARG A 211 10.99 15.94 -14.75
C ARG A 211 11.11 16.83 -15.99
N ILE A 212 10.00 17.36 -16.51
CA ILE A 212 9.98 18.10 -17.78
C ILE A 212 9.87 19.63 -17.64
N ALA A 213 9.44 20.14 -16.49
CA ALA A 213 9.08 21.55 -16.35
C ALA A 213 10.27 22.48 -16.05
N THR A 214 11.40 21.96 -15.58
CA THR A 214 12.53 22.80 -15.15
C THR A 214 13.86 22.29 -15.72
N THR A 215 14.81 23.21 -15.91
CA THR A 215 16.22 22.90 -16.21
C THR A 215 16.82 22.01 -15.12
N SER A 216 16.37 22.20 -13.88
CA SER A 216 16.75 21.41 -12.70
C SER A 216 15.88 20.16 -12.48
N GLY A 217 14.97 19.82 -13.40
CA GLY A 217 13.96 18.79 -13.17
C GLY A 217 14.54 17.41 -12.91
N GLN A 218 15.62 17.06 -13.63
CA GLN A 218 16.36 15.82 -13.39
C GLN A 218 16.95 15.75 -11.98
N ARG A 219 17.43 16.87 -11.42
CA ARG A 219 17.98 16.98 -10.05
C ARG A 219 16.90 16.84 -8.99
N TRP A 220 15.72 17.43 -9.23
CA TRP A 220 14.58 17.28 -8.32
C TRP A 220 14.13 15.82 -8.22
N ILE A 221 14.09 15.11 -9.37
CA ILE A 221 13.77 13.68 -9.38
C ILE A 221 14.85 12.86 -8.66
N TRP A 222 16.12 13.18 -8.86
CA TRP A 222 17.20 12.52 -8.12
C TRP A 222 17.02 12.64 -6.60
N MET A 223 16.83 13.87 -6.12
CA MET A 223 16.58 14.16 -4.71
C MET A 223 15.36 13.40 -4.20
N PHE A 224 14.23 13.45 -4.91
CA PHE A 224 13.00 12.75 -4.54
C PHE A 224 13.20 11.23 -4.42
N LEU A 225 13.76 10.60 -5.45
CA LEU A 225 13.94 9.15 -5.45
C LEU A 225 14.91 8.70 -4.34
N LEU A 226 15.99 9.44 -4.11
CA LEU A 226 16.92 9.14 -3.02
C LEU A 226 16.25 9.26 -1.65
N MET A 227 15.43 10.28 -1.41
CA MET A 227 14.65 10.42 -0.17
C MET A 227 13.74 9.21 0.05
N VAL A 228 13.00 8.78 -0.98
CA VAL A 228 12.11 7.60 -0.89
C VAL A 228 12.90 6.32 -0.61
N ILE A 229 14.01 6.11 -1.33
CA ILE A 229 14.88 4.94 -1.16
C ILE A 229 15.46 4.89 0.25
N ALA A 230 16.02 6.00 0.74
CA ALA A 230 16.61 6.07 2.08
C ALA A 230 15.55 5.85 3.17
N GLY A 231 14.42 6.55 3.08
CA GLY A 231 13.35 6.45 4.06
C GLY A 231 12.74 5.05 4.16
N ARG A 232 12.34 4.48 3.03
CA ARG A 232 11.76 3.12 2.99
C ARG A 232 12.81 2.05 3.26
N GLY A 233 14.03 2.24 2.78
CA GLY A 233 15.13 1.31 2.97
C GLY A 233 15.56 1.15 4.42
N VAL A 234 15.77 2.28 5.12
CA VAL A 234 16.15 2.25 6.54
C VAL A 234 15.00 1.73 7.40
N ALA A 235 13.76 2.15 7.14
CA ALA A 235 12.60 1.61 7.85
C ALA A 235 12.51 0.07 7.70
N ALA A 236 12.62 -0.45 6.48
CA ALA A 236 12.58 -1.89 6.23
C ALA A 236 13.74 -2.64 6.90
N PHE A 237 14.95 -2.08 6.86
CA PHE A 237 16.12 -2.65 7.52
C PHE A 237 15.96 -2.74 9.05
N LEU A 238 15.38 -1.70 9.66
CA LEU A 238 15.17 -1.65 11.11
C LEU A 238 14.06 -2.59 11.58
N VAL A 239 13.00 -2.81 10.77
CA VAL A 239 11.99 -3.84 11.08
C VAL A 239 12.63 -5.22 11.23
N GLY A 240 13.58 -5.57 10.36
CA GLY A 240 14.33 -6.84 10.46
C GLY A 240 15.28 -6.94 11.65
N ARG A 241 15.56 -5.82 12.34
CA ARG A 241 16.47 -5.73 13.49
C ARG A 241 15.79 -5.15 14.73
N ALA A 242 14.50 -5.41 14.92
CA ALA A 242 13.67 -4.88 16.00
C ALA A 242 14.16 -5.19 17.45
N SER A 243 15.29 -5.88 17.61
CA SER A 243 15.99 -6.08 18.89
C SER A 243 16.93 -4.92 19.29
N VAL A 244 17.15 -3.91 18.44
CA VAL A 244 18.00 -2.76 18.78
C VAL A 244 17.19 -1.65 19.48
N PRO A 245 17.44 -1.33 20.77
CA PRO A 245 16.60 -0.40 21.55
C PRO A 245 16.66 1.07 21.13
N ALA A 246 17.58 1.46 20.24
CA ALA A 246 17.95 2.87 20.06
C ALA A 246 17.10 3.63 19.04
N LEU A 247 16.45 2.96 18.08
CA LEU A 247 15.67 3.61 17.01
C LEU A 247 14.55 2.71 16.51
N ASP A 248 13.31 3.19 16.59
CA ASP A 248 12.17 2.53 15.95
C ASP A 248 12.19 2.71 14.42
N PRO A 249 11.55 1.82 13.64
CA PRO A 249 11.56 1.89 12.18
C PRO A 249 11.00 3.19 11.58
N LEU A 250 10.01 3.83 12.22
CA LEU A 250 9.40 5.05 11.71
C LEU A 250 10.37 6.22 11.88
N SER A 251 10.92 6.40 13.09
CA SER A 251 11.92 7.43 13.37
C SER A 251 13.16 7.25 12.50
N GLY A 252 13.63 6.02 12.31
CA GLY A 252 14.75 5.73 11.43
C GLY A 252 14.49 6.08 9.96
N GLY A 253 13.28 5.77 9.46
CA GLY A 253 12.88 6.17 8.11
C GLY A 253 12.79 7.69 7.93
N VAL A 254 12.27 8.41 8.92
CA VAL A 254 12.19 9.89 8.91
C VAL A 254 13.58 10.50 8.85
N VAL A 255 14.47 10.10 9.76
CA VAL A 255 15.85 10.60 9.80
C VAL A 255 16.57 10.31 8.48
N ALA A 256 16.45 9.10 7.95
CA ALA A 256 17.06 8.72 6.68
C ALA A 256 16.55 9.57 5.50
N THR A 257 15.24 9.83 5.45
CA THR A 257 14.62 10.69 4.42
C THR A 257 15.18 12.11 4.49
N ILE A 258 15.24 12.70 5.70
CA ILE A 258 15.72 14.08 5.91
C ILE A 258 17.20 14.20 5.57
N VAL A 259 18.03 13.29 6.10
CA VAL A 259 19.48 13.28 5.84
C VAL A 259 19.74 13.15 4.34
N MET A 260 19.01 12.27 3.65
CA MET A 260 19.17 12.09 2.23
C MET A 260 18.68 13.29 1.40
N GLY A 261 17.60 13.95 1.82
CA GLY A 261 17.14 15.19 1.19
C GLY A 261 18.16 16.33 1.28
N VAL A 262 18.81 16.49 2.43
CA VAL A 262 19.88 17.48 2.61
C VAL A 262 21.14 17.08 1.84
N ALA A 263 21.56 15.81 1.92
CA ALA A 263 22.75 15.33 1.23
C ALA A 263 22.64 15.43 -0.30
N SER A 264 21.48 15.07 -0.85
CA SER A 264 21.19 15.24 -2.28
C SER A 264 21.20 16.70 -2.71
N ALA A 265 20.67 17.61 -1.88
CA ALA A 265 20.74 19.03 -2.18
C ALA A 265 22.17 19.56 -2.26
N LEU A 266 23.05 19.11 -1.37
CA LEU A 266 24.48 19.45 -1.42
C LEU A 266 25.16 18.89 -2.68
N LEU A 267 24.78 17.68 -3.10
CA LEU A 267 25.36 17.03 -4.28
C LEU A 267 24.99 17.74 -5.59
N TRP A 268 23.79 18.32 -5.67
CA TRP A 268 23.23 18.93 -6.88
C TRP A 268 23.12 20.46 -6.83
N ASP A 269 23.78 21.08 -5.86
CA ASP A 269 23.81 22.53 -5.65
C ASP A 269 22.39 23.15 -5.56
N LEU A 270 21.52 22.46 -4.82
CA LEU A 270 20.18 22.93 -4.48
C LEU A 270 20.22 23.67 -3.13
N ASN A 271 19.25 24.55 -2.89
CA ASN A 271 19.13 25.24 -1.62
C ASN A 271 18.88 24.24 -0.47
N GLY A 272 19.86 24.09 0.41
CA GLY A 272 19.81 23.11 1.50
C GLY A 272 18.67 23.33 2.51
N PHE A 273 18.31 24.58 2.80
CA PHE A 273 17.19 24.88 3.70
C PHE A 273 15.85 24.50 3.06
N ALA A 274 15.66 24.83 1.77
CA ALA A 274 14.49 24.42 1.03
C ALA A 274 14.37 22.90 0.92
N ALA A 275 15.49 22.21 0.63
CA ALA A 275 15.54 20.76 0.56
C ALA A 275 15.22 20.10 1.91
N PHE A 276 15.68 20.67 3.02
CA PHE A 276 15.33 20.21 4.37
C PHE A 276 13.81 20.28 4.61
N LEU A 277 13.15 21.38 4.25
CA LEU A 277 11.70 21.53 4.38
C LEU A 277 10.94 20.53 3.49
N VAL A 278 11.38 20.35 2.23
CA VAL A 278 10.84 19.34 1.32
C VAL A 278 11.01 17.94 1.91
N ALA A 279 12.17 17.64 2.50
CA ALA A 279 12.45 16.33 3.06
C ALA A 279 11.60 16.01 4.30
N ILE A 280 11.31 17.00 5.15
CA ILE A 280 10.35 16.85 6.26
C ILE A 280 8.96 16.49 5.71
N LEU A 281 8.48 17.22 4.71
CA LEU A 281 7.19 16.93 4.10
C LEU A 281 7.15 15.52 3.52
N VAL A 282 8.16 15.15 2.72
CA VAL A 282 8.26 13.81 2.12
C VAL A 282 8.29 12.74 3.20
N ALA A 283 9.04 12.94 4.29
CA ALA A 283 9.11 12.00 5.40
C ALA A 283 7.73 11.77 6.07
N ILE A 284 7.00 12.86 6.36
CA ILE A 284 5.65 12.79 6.94
C ILE A 284 4.72 12.01 6.00
N VAL A 285 4.76 12.33 4.71
CA VAL A 285 3.85 11.75 3.72
C VAL A 285 4.21 10.28 3.45
N LEU A 286 5.48 9.88 3.55
CA LEU A 286 5.88 8.48 3.48
C LEU A 286 5.32 7.65 4.65
N ILE A 287 5.21 8.23 5.86
CA ILE A 287 4.56 7.57 7.01
C ILE A 287 3.06 7.40 6.73
N VAL A 288 2.40 8.48 6.33
CA VAL A 288 0.96 8.45 5.99
C VAL A 288 0.68 7.46 4.85
N GLY A 289 1.58 7.42 3.86
CA GLY A 289 1.51 6.51 2.73
C GLY A 289 1.64 5.04 3.12
N ALA A 290 2.45 4.72 4.12
CA ALA A 290 2.54 3.36 4.66
C ALA A 290 1.23 2.92 5.33
N ALA A 291 0.64 3.81 6.14
CA ALA A 291 -0.69 3.59 6.74
C ALA A 291 -1.80 3.46 5.69
N PHE A 292 -1.72 4.25 4.61
CA PHE A 292 -2.66 4.14 3.50
C PHE A 292 -2.52 2.80 2.77
N ALA A 293 -1.29 2.34 2.50
CA ALA A 293 -1.04 1.05 1.87
C ALA A 293 -1.57 -0.12 2.71
N SER A 294 -1.49 -0.04 4.04
CA SER A 294 -2.08 -1.05 4.92
C SER A 294 -3.61 -1.03 4.85
N LEU A 295 -4.21 0.16 4.80
CA LEU A 295 -5.66 0.32 4.68
C LEU A 295 -6.18 -0.29 3.37
N LEU A 296 -5.46 -0.06 2.26
CA LEU A 296 -5.79 -0.62 0.93
C LEU A 296 -5.74 -2.16 0.88
N SER A 297 -4.94 -2.78 1.73
CA SER A 297 -4.65 -4.22 1.68
C SER A 297 -5.31 -5.03 2.81
N THR A 298 -5.57 -4.41 3.96
CA THR A 298 -6.04 -5.13 5.17
C THR A 298 -7.31 -4.57 5.80
N ARG A 299 -7.86 -3.43 5.32
CA ARG A 299 -8.93 -2.62 5.97
C ARG A 299 -8.54 -2.02 7.33
N GLU A 300 -7.30 -2.22 7.76
CA GLU A 300 -6.79 -1.75 9.04
C GLU A 300 -5.54 -0.90 8.84
N VAL A 301 -5.26 -0.05 9.83
CA VAL A 301 -4.13 0.86 9.79
C VAL A 301 -2.98 0.24 10.59
N TYR A 302 -1.90 -0.08 9.88
CA TYR A 302 -0.67 -0.61 10.43
C TYR A 302 0.49 0.31 10.07
N PHE A 303 1.32 0.62 11.06
CA PHE A 303 2.49 1.48 10.86
C PHE A 303 3.81 0.70 10.78
N THR A 304 3.85 -0.51 11.35
CA THR A 304 5.11 -1.27 11.55
C THR A 304 5.06 -2.70 11.04
N GLN A 305 3.90 -3.17 10.58
CA GLN A 305 3.72 -4.56 10.12
C GLN A 305 3.92 -4.70 8.60
N ALA A 306 4.28 -5.92 8.19
CA ALA A 306 4.43 -6.26 6.79
C ALA A 306 3.06 -6.32 6.10
N ILE A 307 2.87 -5.41 5.14
CA ILE A 307 1.65 -5.30 4.33
C ILE A 307 1.65 -6.37 3.20
N PRO A 308 0.52 -7.02 2.86
CA PRO A 308 0.44 -7.90 1.69
C PRO A 308 0.81 -7.19 0.37
N GLY A 309 1.45 -7.91 -0.55
CA GLY A 309 1.91 -7.37 -1.85
C GLY A 309 3.41 -7.06 -1.89
N VAL A 310 4.00 -7.23 -3.06
CA VAL A 310 5.45 -7.09 -3.31
C VAL A 310 5.88 -5.64 -3.44
N LEU A 311 5.00 -4.80 -3.99
CA LEU A 311 5.23 -3.40 -4.31
C LEU A 311 4.35 -2.47 -3.48
N SER A 312 3.70 -2.95 -2.42
CA SER A 312 2.81 -2.14 -1.55
C SER A 312 3.43 -0.80 -1.12
N ASP A 313 4.76 -0.78 -0.97
CA ASP A 313 5.54 0.35 -0.50
C ASP A 313 5.69 1.46 -1.54
N VAL A 314 5.55 1.13 -2.84
CA VAL A 314 5.54 2.10 -3.94
C VAL A 314 4.38 3.09 -3.78
N GLY A 315 3.26 2.66 -3.19
CA GLY A 315 2.10 3.52 -2.92
C GLY A 315 2.44 4.71 -2.00
N ALA A 316 3.32 4.51 -1.02
CA ALA A 316 3.78 5.59 -0.16
C ALA A 316 4.61 6.62 -0.93
N GLY A 317 5.45 6.15 -1.87
CA GLY A 317 6.19 7.01 -2.79
C GLY A 317 5.25 7.81 -3.71
N LEU A 318 4.17 7.22 -4.22
CA LEU A 318 3.19 7.92 -5.05
C LEU A 318 2.44 9.01 -4.27
N LEU A 319 2.08 8.74 -3.01
CA LEU A 319 1.48 9.75 -2.12
C LEU A 319 2.47 10.91 -1.88
N ALA A 320 3.74 10.59 -1.60
CA ALA A 320 4.78 11.60 -1.43
C ALA A 320 5.01 12.43 -2.71
N ALA A 321 4.97 11.78 -3.88
CA ALA A 321 5.10 12.45 -5.17
C ALA A 321 3.97 13.45 -5.44
N MET A 322 2.73 13.12 -5.05
CA MET A 322 1.56 13.98 -5.23
C MET A 322 1.73 15.36 -4.58
N VAL A 323 2.40 15.42 -3.43
CA VAL A 323 2.65 16.69 -2.70
C VAL A 323 4.04 17.28 -2.98
N PHE A 324 4.95 16.50 -3.57
CA PHE A 324 6.31 16.93 -3.84
C PHE A 324 6.38 18.11 -4.81
N LEU A 325 5.75 18.00 -5.99
CA LEU A 325 5.82 19.03 -7.03
C LEU A 325 5.38 20.44 -6.56
N PRO A 326 4.21 20.64 -5.93
CA PRO A 326 3.78 21.98 -5.53
C PRO A 326 4.73 22.61 -4.51
N VAL A 327 5.29 21.81 -3.60
CA VAL A 327 6.22 22.32 -2.58
C VAL A 327 7.62 22.53 -3.13
N ALA A 328 8.09 21.65 -4.02
CA ALA A 328 9.34 21.83 -4.75
C ALA A 328 9.31 23.13 -5.56
N ARG A 329 8.22 23.42 -6.28
CA ARG A 329 8.06 24.68 -7.03
C ARG A 329 8.05 25.93 -6.15
N LEU A 330 7.55 25.82 -4.92
CA LEU A 330 7.48 26.94 -3.99
C LEU A 330 8.83 27.22 -3.32
N LEU A 331 9.58 26.17 -2.98
CA LEU A 331 10.75 26.26 -2.11
C LEU A 331 12.08 26.15 -2.86
N LEU A 332 12.13 25.39 -3.96
CA LEU A 332 13.35 25.21 -4.75
C LEU A 332 13.33 26.21 -5.91
N PRO A 333 14.24 27.20 -5.93
CA PRO A 333 14.35 28.12 -7.06
C PRO A 333 14.67 27.35 -8.35
N VAL A 334 14.09 27.81 -9.46
CA VAL A 334 14.28 27.27 -10.82
C VAL A 334 15.66 27.64 -11.35
#